data_AF-A0A7R9WII2-F1
#
_entry.id   AF-A0A7R9WII2-F1
#
_cell.length_a   1.000
_cell.length_b   1.000
_cell.length_c   1.000
_cell.angle_alpha   90.00
_cell.angle_beta   90.00
_cell.angle_gamma   90.00
#
_symmetry.space_group_name_H-M   'P 1'
#
loop_
_entity.id
_entity.type
_entity.pdbx_description
1 polymer ?
#
loop_
_entity_poly.entity_id
_entity_poly.type
_entity_poly.pdbx_seq_one_letter_code
_entity_poly.pdbx_strand_id
1 'polypeptide(L)'
;RHSGEDSMAAIAIGLLGAAFAGMAYMSVRMIGHDTSANVMVLYYAVMSVPVTMFGSKVCIGSWNVWHGGGNLGAWDWCWMVLTGLTAYAGQYLTNLGLQYETAATGTLATCSQIVFTYIFELVFLHELINVWSILGSLLIIGFMAIVGILKMKDADETMRETVAGEPEELALLFSAEHHNRYDCRMIDGSEPGNIA
;
A
#
# COMPACT_ATOMS: atom_id res chain seq x y z
N ARG A 1 -35.43 -21.12 2.20
CA ARG A 1 -34.69 -21.13 3.49
C ARG A 1 -33.19 -21.37 3.31
N HIS A 2 -32.73 -22.09 2.27
CA HIS A 2 -31.30 -22.25 1.96
C HIS A 2 -30.55 -20.95 1.59
N SER A 3 -31.20 -19.97 0.95
CA SER A 3 -30.54 -18.74 0.48
C SER A 3 -29.95 -17.82 1.56
N GLY A 4 -30.38 -17.96 2.83
CA GLY A 4 -29.90 -17.11 3.93
C GLY A 4 -28.55 -17.57 4.51
N GLU A 5 -28.34 -18.89 4.61
CA GLU A 5 -27.10 -19.47 5.13
C GLU A 5 -25.94 -19.24 4.14
N ASP A 6 -26.19 -19.37 2.84
CA ASP A 6 -25.21 -19.11 1.79
C ASP A 6 -24.76 -17.64 1.77
N SER A 7 -25.69 -16.72 2.03
CA SER A 7 -25.40 -15.28 2.08
C SER A 7 -24.57 -14.90 3.31
N MET A 8 -24.90 -15.46 4.48
CA MET A 8 -24.13 -15.23 5.71
C MET A 8 -22.72 -15.83 5.61
N ALA A 9 -22.59 -17.03 5.03
CA ALA A 9 -21.31 -17.66 4.80
C ALA A 9 -20.45 -16.85 3.81
N ALA A 10 -21.02 -16.35 2.71
CA ALA A 10 -20.31 -15.51 1.76
C ALA A 10 -19.78 -14.22 2.40
N ILE A 11 -20.60 -13.54 3.21
CA ILE A 11 -20.19 -12.34 3.94
C ILE A 11 -19.07 -12.68 4.95
N ALA A 12 -19.20 -13.78 5.68
CA ALA A 12 -18.18 -14.21 6.65
C ALA A 12 -16.83 -14.52 5.98
N ILE A 13 -16.84 -15.22 4.85
CA ILE A 13 -15.64 -15.53 4.06
C ILE A 13 -15.00 -14.23 3.52
N GLY A 14 -15.81 -13.28 3.04
CA GLY A 14 -15.33 -11.98 2.58
C GLY A 14 -14.66 -11.16 3.69
N LEU A 15 -15.29 -11.07 4.86
CA LEU A 15 -14.74 -10.38 6.03
C LEU A 15 -13.46 -11.03 6.54
N LEU A 16 -13.44 -12.37 6.58
CA LEU A 16 -12.26 -13.13 6.96
C LEU A 16 -11.11 -12.87 5.96
N GLY A 17 -11.39 -12.91 4.66
CA GLY A 17 -10.40 -12.57 3.62
C GLY A 17 -9.85 -11.15 3.76
N ALA A 18 -10.69 -10.17 4.05
CA ALA A 18 -10.27 -8.79 4.30
C ALA A 18 -9.36 -8.67 5.53
N ALA A 19 -9.69 -9.36 6.62
CA ALA A 19 -8.85 -9.38 7.83
C ALA A 19 -7.47 -10.00 7.56
N PHE A 20 -7.43 -11.13 6.83
CA PHE A 20 -6.17 -11.77 6.43
C PHE A 20 -5.34 -10.90 5.48
N ALA A 21 -5.96 -10.22 4.53
CA ALA A 21 -5.27 -9.28 3.65
C ALA A 21 -4.61 -8.13 4.44
N GLY A 22 -5.34 -7.54 5.39
CA GLY A 22 -4.79 -6.51 6.27
C GLY A 22 -3.61 -6.99 7.11
N MET A 23 -3.74 -8.18 7.73
CA MET A 23 -2.65 -8.80 8.50
C MET A 23 -1.40 -9.08 7.65
N ALA A 24 -1.58 -9.54 6.41
CA ALA A 24 -0.49 -9.78 5.48
C ALA A 24 0.27 -8.49 5.16
N TYR A 25 -0.44 -7.40 4.83
CA TYR A 25 0.19 -6.10 4.55
C TYR A 25 0.94 -5.53 5.75
N MET A 26 0.40 -5.67 6.97
CA MET A 26 1.09 -5.26 8.19
C MET A 26 2.37 -6.08 8.43
N SER A 27 2.33 -7.39 8.13
CA SER A 27 3.50 -8.26 8.24
C SER A 27 4.60 -7.84 7.27
N VAL A 28 4.25 -7.47 6.03
CA VAL A 28 5.21 -6.95 5.04
C VAL A 28 5.91 -5.69 5.54
N ARG A 29 5.17 -4.77 6.14
CA ARG A 29 5.73 -3.52 6.69
C ARG A 29 6.70 -3.78 7.84
N MET A 30 6.50 -4.85 8.62
CA MET A 30 7.35 -5.19 9.77
C MET A 30 8.71 -5.78 9.38
N ILE A 31 8.83 -6.38 8.19
CA ILE A 31 10.04 -7.08 7.73
C ILE A 31 11.21 -6.11 7.44
N GLY A 32 10.92 -4.83 7.20
CA GLY A 32 11.94 -3.77 7.18
C GLY A 32 12.96 -3.84 6.02
N HIS A 33 13.86 -2.86 6.01
CA HIS A 33 14.77 -2.53 4.90
C HIS A 33 15.85 -3.57 4.57
N ASP A 34 16.00 -4.62 5.38
CA ASP A 34 17.12 -5.56 5.31
C ASP A 34 16.93 -6.68 4.28
N THR A 35 15.75 -6.82 3.68
CA THR A 35 15.45 -7.88 2.72
C THR A 35 15.15 -7.31 1.34
N SER A 36 15.77 -7.86 0.30
CA SER A 36 15.47 -7.46 -1.08
C SER A 36 14.01 -7.77 -1.44
N ALA A 37 13.27 -6.80 -1.98
CA ALA A 37 11.85 -6.95 -2.33
C ALA A 37 11.53 -8.15 -3.24
N ASN A 38 12.51 -8.59 -4.06
CA ASN A 38 12.38 -9.80 -4.89
C ASN A 38 12.09 -11.06 -4.06
N VAL A 39 12.69 -11.19 -2.88
CA VAL A 39 12.49 -12.35 -1.99
C VAL A 39 11.05 -12.37 -1.50
N MET A 40 10.48 -11.20 -1.19
CA MET A 40 9.11 -11.08 -0.73
C MET A 40 8.10 -11.52 -1.80
N VAL A 41 8.28 -11.05 -3.04
CA VAL A 41 7.41 -11.47 -4.16
C VAL A 41 7.56 -12.96 -4.46
N LEU A 42 8.78 -13.51 -4.35
CA LEU A 42 9.03 -14.95 -4.49
C LEU A 42 8.30 -15.76 -3.40
N TYR A 43 8.34 -15.32 -2.15
CA TYR A 43 7.59 -15.97 -1.06
C TYR A 43 6.08 -15.96 -1.33
N TYR A 44 5.53 -14.82 -1.78
CA TYR A 44 4.13 -14.75 -2.19
C TYR A 44 3.79 -15.71 -3.34
N ALA A 45 4.66 -15.81 -4.35
CA ALA A 45 4.48 -16.71 -5.47
C ALA A 45 4.55 -18.20 -5.06
N VAL A 46 5.50 -18.57 -4.18
CA VAL A 46 5.62 -19.94 -3.68
C VAL A 46 4.43 -20.32 -2.81
N MET A 47 3.92 -19.39 -1.99
CA MET A 47 2.74 -19.61 -1.15
C MET A 47 1.44 -19.63 -1.94
N SER A 48 1.34 -18.91 -3.06
CA SER A 48 0.12 -18.87 -3.87
C SER A 48 -0.13 -20.19 -4.60
N VAL A 49 0.91 -20.91 -5.05
CA VAL A 49 0.76 -22.21 -5.75
C VAL A 49 -0.06 -23.24 -4.95
N PRO A 50 0.28 -23.59 -3.69
CA PRO A 50 -0.51 -24.54 -2.91
C PRO A 50 -1.89 -23.97 -2.53
N VAL A 51 -1.99 -22.66 -2.27
CA VAL A 51 -3.27 -22.01 -1.95
C VAL A 51 -4.23 -22.07 -3.13
N THR A 52 -3.77 -21.80 -4.34
CA THR A 52 -4.56 -21.91 -5.57
C THR A 52 -4.91 -23.37 -5.88
N MET A 53 -3.98 -24.31 -5.65
CA MET A 53 -4.24 -25.73 -5.86
C MET A 53 -5.34 -26.26 -4.91
N PHE A 54 -5.28 -25.87 -3.64
CA PHE A 54 -6.28 -26.23 -2.64
C PHE A 54 -7.60 -25.47 -2.85
N GLY A 55 -7.54 -24.17 -3.12
CA GLY A 55 -8.69 -23.32 -3.39
C GLY A 55 -9.47 -23.77 -4.63
N SER A 56 -8.78 -24.19 -5.70
CA SER A 56 -9.42 -24.72 -6.90
C SER A 56 -10.24 -25.99 -6.59
N LYS A 57 -9.70 -26.89 -5.76
CA LYS A 57 -10.43 -28.08 -5.29
C LYS A 57 -11.64 -27.74 -4.44
N VAL A 58 -11.47 -26.84 -3.48
CA VAL A 58 -12.50 -26.52 -2.48
C VAL A 58 -13.63 -25.68 -3.09
N CYS A 59 -13.32 -24.71 -3.94
CA CYS A 59 -14.30 -23.77 -4.48
C CYS A 59 -14.96 -24.23 -5.78
N ILE A 60 -14.23 -24.90 -6.68
CA ILE A 60 -14.70 -25.26 -8.04
C ILE A 60 -14.97 -26.77 -8.15
N GLY A 61 -14.53 -27.58 -7.19
CA GLY A 61 -14.79 -29.03 -7.14
C GLY A 61 -14.09 -29.86 -8.22
N SER A 62 -13.32 -29.23 -9.12
CA SER A 62 -12.61 -29.88 -10.23
C SER A 62 -11.12 -29.57 -10.18
N TRP A 63 -10.28 -30.48 -10.68
CA TRP A 63 -8.82 -30.25 -10.80
C TRP A 63 -8.49 -29.55 -12.12
N ASN A 64 -9.07 -28.37 -12.35
CA ASN A 64 -8.89 -27.59 -13.57
C ASN A 64 -7.84 -26.47 -13.40
N VAL A 65 -6.75 -26.75 -12.68
CA VAL A 65 -5.68 -25.76 -12.49
C VAL A 65 -4.87 -25.53 -13.78
N TRP A 66 -4.87 -26.52 -14.69
CA TRP A 66 -4.02 -26.49 -15.89
C TRP A 66 -4.80 -26.64 -17.21
N HIS A 67 -5.94 -27.33 -17.20
CA HIS A 67 -6.75 -27.55 -18.40
C HIS A 67 -8.22 -27.46 -18.03
N GLY A 68 -8.83 -26.29 -18.21
CA GLY A 68 -10.29 -26.15 -18.14
C GLY A 68 -10.97 -26.76 -19.37
N GLY A 69 -10.73 -28.04 -19.70
CA GLY A 69 -11.44 -28.83 -20.73
C GLY A 69 -11.49 -28.30 -22.18
N GLY A 70 -11.03 -27.08 -22.47
CA GLY A 70 -11.08 -26.42 -23.77
C GLY A 70 -9.70 -26.26 -24.40
N ASN A 71 -9.68 -26.20 -25.74
CA ASN A 71 -8.49 -25.96 -26.53
C ASN A 71 -8.07 -24.48 -26.37
N LEU A 72 -7.24 -24.18 -25.38
CA LEU A 72 -6.67 -22.85 -25.14
C LEU A 72 -5.82 -22.45 -26.36
N GLY A 73 -6.19 -21.36 -27.02
CA GLY A 73 -5.43 -20.86 -28.16
C GLY A 73 -4.06 -20.33 -27.72
N ALA A 74 -3.11 -20.24 -28.65
CA ALA A 74 -1.80 -19.62 -28.38
C ALA A 74 -1.93 -18.16 -27.89
N TRP A 75 -3.01 -17.49 -28.27
CA TRP A 75 -3.33 -16.13 -27.82
C TRP A 75 -3.72 -16.07 -26.34
N ASP A 76 -4.46 -17.04 -25.82
CA ASP A 76 -4.88 -17.08 -24.42
C ASP A 76 -3.66 -17.26 -23.51
N TRP A 77 -2.72 -18.12 -23.91
CA TRP A 77 -1.43 -18.27 -23.23
C TRP A 77 -0.62 -16.98 -23.22
N CYS A 78 -0.63 -16.22 -24.32
CA CYS A 78 0.03 -14.92 -24.39
C CYS A 78 -0.57 -13.94 -23.36
N TRP A 79 -1.90 -13.82 -23.28
CA TRP A 79 -2.56 -12.98 -22.26
C TRP A 79 -2.31 -13.45 -20.84
N MET A 80 -2.26 -14.76 -20.59
CA MET A 80 -1.92 -15.29 -19.27
C MET A 80 -0.48 -14.93 -18.87
N VAL A 81 0.48 -15.04 -19.79
CA VAL A 81 1.87 -14.65 -19.51
C VAL A 81 1.98 -13.15 -19.29
N LEU A 82 1.32 -12.35 -20.13
CA LEU A 82 1.34 -10.89 -20.02
C LEU A 82 0.73 -10.40 -18.71
N THR A 83 -0.45 -10.92 -18.34
CA THR A 83 -1.10 -10.60 -17.06
C THR A 83 -0.26 -11.08 -15.86
N GLY A 84 0.38 -12.25 -15.95
CA GLY A 84 1.31 -12.73 -14.93
C GLY A 84 2.54 -11.82 -14.76
N LEU A 85 3.14 -11.36 -15.86
CA LEU A 85 4.29 -10.45 -15.82
C LEU A 85 3.90 -9.08 -15.26
N THR A 86 2.76 -8.53 -15.68
CA THR A 86 2.24 -7.28 -15.15
C THR A 86 1.89 -7.40 -13.66
N ALA A 87 1.29 -8.52 -13.24
CA ALA A 87 0.99 -8.77 -11.83
C ALA A 87 2.26 -8.90 -10.98
N TYR A 88 3.29 -9.60 -11.48
CA TYR A 88 4.59 -9.70 -10.82
C TYR A 88 5.23 -8.31 -10.66
N ALA A 89 5.26 -7.51 -11.73
CA ALA A 89 5.79 -6.16 -11.69
C ALA A 89 5.01 -5.30 -10.67
N GLY A 90 3.67 -5.33 -10.72
CA GLY A 90 2.82 -4.62 -9.76
C GLY A 90 3.14 -5.00 -8.32
N GLN A 91 3.21 -6.30 -8.01
CA GLN A 91 3.54 -6.77 -6.67
C GLN A 91 4.97 -6.40 -6.25
N TYR A 92 5.93 -6.39 -7.17
CA TYR A 92 7.28 -5.93 -6.88
C TYR A 92 7.31 -4.45 -6.50
N LEU A 93 6.65 -3.58 -7.28
CA LEU A 93 6.57 -2.15 -6.98
C LEU A 93 5.83 -1.89 -5.67
N THR A 94 4.73 -2.61 -5.39
CA THR A 94 3.98 -2.49 -4.14
C THR A 94 4.82 -2.88 -2.92
N ASN A 95 5.52 -4.02 -2.99
CA ASN A 95 6.40 -4.44 -1.89
C ASN A 95 7.58 -3.48 -1.71
N LEU A 96 8.14 -2.94 -2.79
CA LEU A 96 9.19 -1.93 -2.73
C LEU A 96 8.65 -0.65 -2.06
N GLY A 97 7.51 -0.13 -2.49
CA GLY A 97 6.86 1.03 -1.88
C GLY A 97 6.60 0.81 -0.40
N LEU A 98 6.05 -0.34 0.00
CA LEU A 98 5.77 -0.65 1.40
C LEU A 98 7.02 -0.72 2.30
N GLN A 99 8.19 -1.05 1.75
CA GLN A 99 9.43 -1.19 2.52
C GLN A 99 10.25 0.11 2.58
N TYR A 100 10.25 0.90 1.51
CA TYR A 100 11.08 2.10 1.38
C TYR A 100 10.35 3.39 1.79
N GLU A 101 9.02 3.42 1.72
CA GLU A 101 8.23 4.61 2.05
C GLU A 101 7.81 4.68 3.51
N THR A 102 7.68 5.90 4.01
CA THR A 102 7.16 6.16 5.35
C THR A 102 5.69 5.72 5.48
N ALA A 103 5.25 5.44 6.71
CA ALA A 103 3.86 5.04 6.97
C ALA A 103 2.82 6.04 6.44
N ALA A 104 3.18 7.33 6.38
CA ALA A 104 2.37 8.39 5.80
C ALA A 104 2.23 8.23 4.26
N THR A 105 3.33 8.11 3.52
CA THR A 105 3.29 7.92 2.06
C THR A 105 2.63 6.60 1.66
N GLY A 106 2.89 5.52 2.40
CA GLY A 106 2.25 4.22 2.15
C GLY A 106 0.74 4.26 2.30
N THR A 107 0.20 5.16 3.13
CA THR A 107 -1.25 5.35 3.27
C THR A 107 -1.81 6.16 2.10
N LEU A 108 -1.10 7.19 1.63
CA LEU A 108 -1.47 7.97 0.44
C LEU A 108 -1.50 7.08 -0.83
N ALA A 109 -0.54 6.18 -0.99
CA ALA A 109 -0.48 5.24 -2.10
C ALA A 109 -1.71 4.32 -2.14
N THR A 110 -2.08 3.72 -0.99
CA THR A 110 -3.29 2.90 -0.89
C THR A 110 -4.53 3.72 -1.23
N CYS A 111 -4.68 4.94 -0.71
CA CYS A 111 -5.85 5.77 -1.01
C CYS A 111 -5.96 6.12 -2.50
N SER A 112 -4.84 6.45 -3.15
CA SER A 112 -4.79 6.70 -4.59
C SER A 112 -5.19 5.45 -5.39
N GLN A 113 -4.70 4.27 -4.99
CA GLN A 113 -5.09 3.00 -5.62
C GLN A 113 -6.61 2.77 -5.56
N ILE A 114 -7.25 3.05 -4.42
CA ILE A 114 -8.69 2.87 -4.29
C ILE A 114 -9.42 3.82 -5.27
N VAL A 115 -9.00 5.10 -5.36
CA VAL A 115 -9.56 6.08 -6.32
C VAL A 115 -9.40 5.61 -7.77
N PHE A 116 -8.22 5.13 -8.16
CA PHE A 116 -8.00 4.61 -9.51
C PHE A 116 -8.87 3.40 -9.81
N THR A 117 -8.96 2.44 -8.88
CA THR A 117 -9.79 1.24 -9.03
C THR A 117 -11.24 1.62 -9.31
N TYR A 118 -11.74 2.61 -8.59
CA TYR A 118 -13.11 3.11 -8.77
C TYR A 118 -13.34 3.75 -10.14
N ILE A 119 -12.39 4.56 -10.63
CA ILE A 119 -12.48 5.14 -11.99
C ILE A 119 -12.48 4.03 -13.05
N PHE A 120 -11.62 3.02 -12.90
CA PHE A 120 -11.59 1.87 -13.82
C PHE A 120 -12.89 1.07 -13.80
N GLU A 121 -13.47 0.85 -12.62
CA GLU A 121 -14.76 0.18 -12.45
C GLU A 121 -15.87 0.92 -13.20
N LEU A 122 -15.95 2.25 -13.06
CA LEU A 122 -16.92 3.07 -13.79
C LEU A 122 -16.77 2.99 -15.31
N VAL A 123 -15.53 3.01 -15.80
CA VAL A 123 -15.24 3.03 -17.24
C VAL A 123 -15.54 1.67 -17.89
N PHE A 124 -15.23 0.56 -17.21
CA PHE A 124 -15.35 -0.78 -17.80
C PHE A 124 -16.68 -1.47 -17.55
N LEU A 125 -17.31 -1.27 -16.38
CA LEU A 125 -18.39 -2.15 -15.95
C LEU A 125 -19.74 -1.85 -16.63
N HIS A 126 -19.95 -0.63 -17.15
CA HIS A 126 -21.04 -0.21 -18.08
C HIS A 126 -22.41 -0.92 -17.88
N GLU A 127 -22.79 -1.25 -16.63
CA GLU A 127 -23.93 -2.12 -16.35
C GLU A 127 -25.28 -1.41 -16.52
N LEU A 128 -26.30 -2.20 -16.86
CA LEU A 128 -27.70 -1.75 -16.95
C LEU A 128 -28.24 -1.43 -15.56
N ILE A 129 -28.11 -0.15 -15.23
CA ILE A 129 -28.59 0.52 -14.04
C ILE A 129 -30.01 0.10 -13.63
N ASN A 130 -30.09 -0.67 -12.55
CA ASN A 130 -31.27 -0.78 -11.68
C ASN A 130 -31.12 0.27 -10.54
N VAL A 131 -32.23 0.83 -10.05
CA VAL A 131 -32.23 1.94 -9.06
C VAL A 131 -31.41 1.61 -7.80
N TRP A 132 -31.39 0.34 -7.38
CA TRP A 132 -30.57 -0.13 -6.25
C TRP A 132 -29.07 -0.16 -6.54
N SER A 133 -28.65 -0.47 -7.77
CA SER A 133 -27.24 -0.38 -8.18
C SER A 133 -26.74 1.06 -8.28
N ILE A 134 -27.62 2.00 -8.70
CA ILE A 134 -27.27 3.43 -8.67
C ILE A 134 -26.93 3.85 -7.26
N LEU A 135 -27.81 3.53 -6.30
CA LEU A 135 -27.62 3.91 -4.91
C LEU A 135 -26.33 3.32 -4.34
N GLY A 136 -26.03 2.05 -4.66
CA GLY A 136 -24.77 1.40 -4.31
C GLY A 136 -23.56 2.13 -4.89
N SER A 137 -23.58 2.45 -6.19
CA SER A 137 -22.48 3.19 -6.83
C SER A 137 -22.28 4.59 -6.24
N LEU A 138 -23.37 5.30 -5.92
CA LEU A 138 -23.32 6.66 -5.36
C LEU A 138 -22.77 6.64 -3.93
N LEU A 139 -23.11 5.60 -3.17
CA LEU A 139 -22.55 5.35 -1.84
C LEU A 139 -21.05 5.04 -1.91
N ILE A 140 -20.60 4.25 -2.87
CA ILE A 140 -19.18 3.97 -3.10
C ILE A 140 -18.43 5.26 -3.48
N ILE A 141 -18.98 6.09 -4.39
CA ILE A 141 -18.41 7.42 -4.73
C ILE A 141 -18.26 8.27 -3.49
N GLY A 142 -19.33 8.40 -2.71
CA GLY A 142 -19.36 9.25 -1.52
C GLY A 142 -18.33 8.80 -0.49
N PHE A 143 -18.25 7.50 -0.23
CA PHE A 143 -17.25 6.94 0.67
C PHE A 143 -15.83 7.19 0.17
N MET A 144 -15.57 6.97 -1.12
CA MET A 144 -14.27 7.22 -1.72
C MET A 144 -13.83 8.69 -1.61
N ALA A 145 -14.75 9.60 -1.88
CA ALA A 145 -14.51 11.04 -1.77
C ALA A 145 -14.18 11.43 -0.32
N ILE A 146 -14.93 10.91 0.65
CA ILE A 146 -14.69 11.16 2.08
C ILE A 146 -13.32 10.63 2.50
N VAL A 147 -12.99 9.38 2.17
CA VAL A 147 -11.69 8.78 2.52
C VAL A 147 -10.54 9.53 1.86
N GLY A 148 -10.69 9.94 0.60
CA GLY A 148 -9.73 10.77 -0.10
C GLY A 148 -9.50 12.10 0.61
N ILE A 149 -10.57 12.82 0.97
CA ILE A 149 -10.48 14.12 1.65
C ILE A 149 -9.88 13.99 3.05
N LEU A 150 -10.29 13.01 3.85
CA LEU A 150 -9.74 12.78 5.20
C LEU A 150 -8.23 12.56 5.15
N LYS A 151 -7.76 11.79 4.17
CA LYS A 151 -6.33 11.51 4.01
C LYS A 151 -5.53 12.67 3.43
N MET A 152 -6.14 13.50 2.60
CA MET A 152 -5.54 14.77 2.17
C MET A 152 -5.41 15.74 3.35
N LYS A 153 -6.36 15.75 4.30
CA LYS A 153 -6.25 16.56 5.52
C LYS A 153 -5.15 16.06 6.45
N ASP A 154 -5.07 14.75 6.70
CA ASP A 154 -3.98 14.16 7.51
C ASP A 154 -2.60 14.50 6.92
N ALA A 155 -2.47 14.47 5.59
CA ALA A 155 -1.24 14.84 4.89
C ALA A 155 -0.91 16.34 5.01
N ASP A 156 -1.93 17.22 4.93
CA ASP A 156 -1.77 18.67 5.12
C ASP A 156 -1.32 19.01 6.54
N GLU A 157 -1.90 18.38 7.56
CA GLU A 157 -1.51 18.58 8.96
C GLU A 157 -0.07 18.11 9.22
N THR A 158 0.31 16.95 8.71
CA THR A 158 1.68 16.40 8.85
C THR A 158 2.72 17.33 8.21
N MET A 159 2.43 17.88 7.02
CA MET A 159 3.30 18.85 6.34
C MET A 159 3.41 20.17 7.11
N ARG A 160 2.31 20.66 7.69
CA ARG A 160 2.32 21.88 8.51
C ARG A 160 3.14 21.69 9.78
N GLU A 161 3.11 20.51 10.39
CA GLU A 161 3.92 20.19 11.58
C GLU A 161 5.42 20.07 11.26
N THR A 162 5.80 19.44 10.15
CA THR A 162 7.22 19.40 9.70
C THR A 162 7.75 20.79 9.35
N VAL A 163 6.94 21.60 8.65
CA VAL A 163 7.29 22.99 8.30
C VAL A 163 7.27 23.92 9.52
N ALA A 164 6.50 23.61 10.57
CA ALA A 164 6.51 24.34 11.84
C ALA A 164 7.67 23.90 12.76
N GLY A 165 8.14 22.65 12.66
CA GLY A 165 9.29 22.13 13.40
C GLY A 165 10.65 22.57 12.84
N GLU A 166 10.80 22.65 11.51
CA GLU A 166 12.04 23.14 10.88
C GLU A 166 12.50 24.56 11.32
N PRO A 167 11.64 25.59 11.47
CA PRO A 167 12.09 26.92 11.90
C PRO A 167 12.50 26.95 13.37
N GLU A 168 11.97 26.09 14.24
CA GLU A 168 12.36 26.02 15.65
C GLU A 168 13.69 25.26 15.81
N GLU A 169 13.87 24.12 15.13
CA GLU A 169 15.11 23.35 15.14
C GLU A 169 16.26 24.13 14.47
N LEU A 170 16.01 24.82 13.35
CA LEU A 170 17.00 25.68 12.70
C LEU A 170 17.32 26.92 13.56
N ALA A 171 16.33 27.51 14.25
CA ALA A 171 16.58 28.60 15.21
C ALA A 171 17.37 28.12 16.44
N LEU A 172 17.13 26.90 16.92
CA LEU A 172 17.90 26.27 18.00
C LEU A 172 19.33 25.95 17.55
N LEU A 173 19.53 25.43 16.33
CA LEU A 173 20.85 25.22 15.75
C LEU A 173 21.61 26.54 15.55
N PHE A 174 20.93 27.61 15.13
CA PHE A 174 21.54 28.94 15.00
C PHE A 174 21.89 29.55 16.36
N SER A 175 21.05 29.32 17.39
CA SER A 175 21.31 29.74 18.78
C SER A 175 22.47 28.94 19.41
N ALA A 176 22.55 27.63 19.16
CA ALA A 176 23.64 26.77 19.60
C ALA A 176 24.97 27.07 18.90
N GLU A 177 24.95 27.39 17.59
CA GLU A 177 26.14 27.81 16.86
C GLU A 177 26.68 29.16 17.39
N HIS A 178 25.78 30.11 17.68
CA HIS A 178 26.17 31.38 18.28
C HIS A 178 26.80 31.20 19.66
N HIS A 179 26.28 30.31 20.50
CA HIS A 179 26.85 30.06 21.83
C HIS A 179 28.23 29.38 21.75
N ASN A 180 28.43 28.45 20.81
CA ASN A 180 29.71 27.77 20.60
C ASN A 180 30.80 28.72 20.03
N ARG A 181 30.42 29.75 19.26
CA ARG A 181 31.32 30.79 18.72
C ARG A 181 31.87 31.74 19.78
N TYR A 182 31.22 31.89 20.94
CA TYR A 182 31.77 32.64 22.08
C TYR A 182 32.68 31.80 22.95
N ASP A 183 32.40 30.50 23.10
CA ASP A 183 33.22 29.59 23.91
C ASP A 183 34.59 29.30 23.27
N CYS A 184 34.62 29.08 21.95
CA CYS A 184 35.88 28.99 21.19
C CYS A 184 36.70 30.29 21.16
N ARG A 185 36.10 31.47 21.42
CA ARG A 185 36.82 32.75 21.51
C ARG A 185 37.35 33.04 22.91
N MET A 186 36.82 32.37 23.94
CA MET A 186 37.28 32.51 25.33
C MET A 186 38.44 31.55 25.66
N ILE A 187 38.61 30.47 24.89
CA ILE A 187 39.77 29.56 25.01
C ILE A 187 41.03 30.09 24.27
N ASP A 188 40.88 31.05 23.36
CA ASP A 188 42.00 31.74 22.69
C ASP A 188 42.41 33.07 23.40
N GLY A 189 42.00 33.21 24.66
CA GLY A 189 42.19 34.41 25.49
C GLY A 189 43.30 34.30 26.55
N SER A 190 44.45 33.69 26.22
CA SER A 190 45.70 33.74 27.01
C SER A 190 46.83 33.31 26.05
N GLU A 191 47.79 34.13 25.63
CA GLU A 191 48.74 34.93 26.41
C GLU A 191 49.20 36.19 25.65
N PRO A 192 49.35 37.36 26.31
CA PRO A 192 50.33 38.36 25.93
C PRO A 192 51.63 38.10 26.69
N GLY A 193 52.70 37.66 26.02
CA GLY A 193 53.91 37.25 26.73
C GLY A 193 55.20 37.15 25.91
N ASN A 194 55.91 38.28 25.85
CA ASN A 194 57.38 38.36 25.98
C ASN A 194 58.27 38.18 24.73
N ILE A 195 58.62 39.34 24.16
CA ILE A 195 59.98 39.76 23.77
C ILE A 195 61.13 38.94 24.39
N ALA A 196 61.92 38.30 23.51
CA ALA A 196 63.37 38.12 23.63
C ALA A 196 63.95 37.88 22.23
#